data_AF-A0A8T6VYC1-F1
#
_entry.id   AF-A0A8T6VYC1-F1
#
_cell.length_a   1.000
_cell.length_b   1.000
_cell.length_c   1.000
_cell.angle_alpha   90.00
_cell.angle_beta   90.00
_cell.angle_gamma   90.00
#
_symmetry.space_group_name_H-M   'P 1'
#
loop_
_entity.id
_entity.type
_entity.pdbx_description
1 polymer ?
#
loop_
_entity_poly.entity_id
_entity_poly.type
_entity_poly.pdbx_seq_one_letter_code
_entity_poly.pdbx_strand_id
1 'polypeptide(L)'
;MLPDLPEEEDYGFTVNLLRSTISKYFIVNDVRFDRTAYAFFVQVDERTLEESFDDMRRELLDLGYVPNLLKERPGYVVYVVRMPERQFRSTTVNSIMLALTIISTI
;
A
#
# COMPACT_ATOMS: atom_id res chain seq x y z
N MET A 1 -17.01 14.83 10.35
CA MET A 1 -15.79 14.31 11.01
C MET A 1 -14.71 14.24 9.96
N LEU A 2 -13.76 15.18 9.97
CA LEU A 2 -12.48 14.91 9.30
C LEU A 2 -11.81 13.76 10.07
N PRO A 3 -11.13 12.82 9.40
CA PRO A 3 -10.30 11.86 10.11
C PRO A 3 -9.27 12.63 10.95
N ASP A 4 -9.11 12.25 12.21
CA ASP A 4 -8.10 12.83 13.09
C ASP A 4 -6.73 12.75 12.39
N LEU A 5 -6.08 13.90 12.23
CA LEU A 5 -4.72 13.94 11.70
C LEU A 5 -3.84 13.13 12.66
N PRO A 6 -2.95 12.26 12.15
CA PRO A 6 -2.03 11.51 13.02
C PRO A 6 -1.24 12.51 13.88
N GLU A 7 -1.10 12.22 15.17
CA GLU A 7 -0.29 13.02 16.09
C GLU A 7 1.13 13.19 15.51
N GLU A 8 1.75 14.37 15.67
CA GLU A 8 3.03 14.69 15.01
C GLU A 8 4.15 13.67 15.33
N GLU A 9 4.08 13.01 16.49
CA GLU A 9 5.01 11.94 16.88
C GLU A 9 4.82 10.64 16.08
N ASP A 10 3.57 10.25 15.79
CA ASP A 10 3.23 9.05 15.00
C ASP A 10 3.63 9.21 13.53
N TYR A 11 3.50 10.44 13.02
CA TYR A 11 3.93 10.81 11.68
C TYR A 11 5.43 10.53 11.47
N GLY A 12 6.28 10.98 12.40
CA GLY A 12 7.74 10.78 12.30
C GLY A 12 8.13 9.29 12.34
N PHE A 13 7.51 8.50 13.21
CA PHE A 13 7.77 7.07 13.31
C PHE A 13 7.31 6.33 12.04
N THR A 14 6.09 6.59 11.59
CA THR A 14 5.50 5.97 10.40
C THR A 14 6.31 6.27 9.13
N VAL A 15 6.73 7.52 8.93
CA VAL A 15 7.59 7.89 7.79
C VAL A 15 8.89 7.11 7.80
N ASN A 16 9.55 7.00 8.95
CA ASN A 16 10.82 6.28 9.05
C ASN A 16 10.65 4.78 8.80
N LEU A 17 9.58 4.18 9.31
CA LEU A 17 9.24 2.78 9.05
C LEU A 17 9.03 2.53 7.55
N LEU A 18 8.14 3.31 6.92
CA LEU A 18 7.85 3.21 5.49
C LEU A 18 9.09 3.46 4.64
N ARG A 19 9.89 4.47 4.99
CA ARG A 19 11.16 4.75 4.31
C ARG A 19 12.11 3.57 4.39
N SER A 20 12.26 2.95 5.57
CA SER A 20 13.12 1.78 5.75
C SER A 20 12.66 0.62 4.87
N THR A 21 11.35 0.34 4.83
CA THR A 21 10.78 -0.71 3.98
C THR A 21 11.00 -0.43 2.49
N ILE A 22 10.64 0.75 2.01
CA ILE A 22 10.76 1.14 0.58
C ILE A 22 12.22 1.15 0.15
N SER A 23 13.14 1.59 1.03
CA SER A 23 14.58 1.66 0.75
C SER A 23 15.23 0.30 0.46
N LYS A 24 14.59 -0.82 0.84
CA LYS A 24 15.06 -2.18 0.49
C LYS A 24 14.90 -2.50 -0.99
N TYR A 25 13.90 -1.89 -1.64
CA TYR A 25 13.52 -2.19 -3.02
C TYR A 25 13.87 -1.05 -3.98
N PHE A 26 13.81 0.20 -3.51
CA PHE A 26 13.96 1.39 -4.34
C PHE A 26 14.88 2.43 -3.70
N ILE A 27 15.58 3.19 -4.54
CA ILE A 27 16.41 4.32 -4.07
C ILE A 27 15.49 5.52 -3.84
N VAL A 28 15.25 5.86 -2.56
CA VAL A 28 14.40 6.97 -2.15
C VAL A 28 15.20 8.28 -2.22
N ASN A 29 14.83 9.17 -3.13
CA ASN A 29 15.47 10.47 -3.34
C ASN A 29 14.85 11.55 -2.44
N ASP A 30 13.52 11.60 -2.37
CA ASP A 30 12.78 12.58 -1.60
C ASP A 30 11.55 11.93 -0.96
N VAL A 31 11.12 12.47 0.18
CA VAL A 31 9.92 12.02 0.89
C VAL A 31 9.07 13.23 1.18
N ARG A 32 7.83 13.19 0.71
CA ARG A 32 6.84 14.22 0.97
C ARG A 32 5.63 13.60 1.61
N PHE A 33 4.94 14.38 2.39
CA PHE A 33 3.61 14.02 2.85
C PHE A 33 2.62 14.99 2.31
N ASP A 34 1.63 14.43 1.65
CA ASP A 34 0.40 15.13 1.34
C ASP A 34 -0.62 14.82 2.45
N ARG A 35 -1.71 15.57 2.49
CA ARG A 35 -2.73 15.57 3.54
C ARG A 35 -3.27 14.19 3.95
N THR A 36 -3.14 13.19 3.08
CA THR A 36 -3.68 11.84 3.29
C THR A 36 -2.72 10.71 2.89
N ALA A 37 -1.55 11.03 2.34
CA ALA A 37 -0.68 10.04 1.71
C ALA A 37 0.79 10.42 1.83
N TYR A 38 1.64 9.41 2.03
CA TYR A 38 3.08 9.56 1.98
C TYR A 38 3.55 9.37 0.53
N ALA A 39 4.15 10.39 -0.07
CA ALA A 39 4.70 10.37 -1.41
C ALA A 39 6.22 10.18 -1.35
N PHE A 40 6.69 9.01 -1.78
CA PHE A 40 8.11 8.69 -1.85
C PHE A 40 8.59 8.82 -3.29
N PHE A 41 9.48 9.78 -3.56
CA PHE A 41 10.10 9.94 -4.86
C PHE A 41 11.24 8.94 -4.97
N VAL A 42 11.10 7.98 -5.88
CA VAL A 42 12.03 6.88 -6.04
C VAL A 42 12.62 6.84 -7.45
N GLN A 43 13.89 6.44 -7.52
CA GLN A 43 14.50 6.05 -8.77
C GLN A 43 14.34 4.55 -8.94
N VAL A 44 13.82 4.14 -10.10
CA VAL A 44 13.54 2.74 -10.40
C VAL A 44 14.13 2.37 -11.77
N ASP A 45 14.55 1.12 -11.91
CA ASP A 45 14.86 0.53 -13.21
C ASP A 45 13.60 -0.12 -13.76
N GLU A 46 13.15 0.28 -14.95
CA GLU A 46 11.92 -0.25 -15.58
C GLU A 46 11.98 -1.77 -15.79
N ARG A 47 13.18 -2.37 -15.81
CA ARG A 47 13.38 -3.81 -16.01
C ARG A 47 13.06 -4.65 -14.77
N THR A 48 13.28 -4.10 -13.58
CA THR A 48 13.04 -4.80 -12.30
C THR A 48 11.87 -4.19 -11.53
N LEU A 49 11.28 -3.12 -12.06
CA LEU A 49 10.21 -2.36 -11.42
C LEU A 49 9.05 -3.23 -10.97
N GLU A 50 8.57 -4.12 -11.84
CA GLU A 50 7.39 -4.94 -11.55
C GLU A 50 7.65 -5.89 -10.38
N GLU A 51 8.77 -6.62 -10.40
CA GLU A 51 9.14 -7.57 -9.35
C GLU A 51 9.43 -6.85 -8.02
N SER A 52 10.24 -5.80 -8.04
CA SER A 52 10.55 -5.00 -6.85
C SER A 52 9.32 -4.32 -6.27
N PHE A 53 8.40 -3.85 -7.11
CA PHE A 53 7.14 -3.27 -6.65
C PHE A 53 6.23 -4.32 -6.03
N ASP A 54 6.15 -5.51 -6.61
CA ASP A 54 5.28 -6.57 -6.11
C ASP A 54 5.74 -7.10 -4.75
N ASP A 55 7.05 -7.22 -4.53
CA ASP A 55 7.61 -7.59 -3.23
C ASP A 55 7.39 -6.49 -2.18
N MET A 56 7.69 -5.23 -2.52
CA MET A 56 7.41 -4.07 -1.67
C MET A 56 5.91 -3.99 -1.32
N ARG A 57 5.04 -4.28 -2.29
CA ARG A 57 3.58 -4.26 -2.13
C ARG A 57 3.12 -5.28 -1.10
N ARG A 58 3.67 -6.49 -1.09
CA ARG A 58 3.32 -7.52 -0.10
C ARG A 58 3.72 -7.09 1.32
N GLU A 59 4.95 -6.59 1.48
CA GLU A 59 5.44 -6.14 2.79
C GLU A 59 4.64 -4.95 3.33
N LEU A 60 4.29 -3.98 2.47
CA LEU A 60 3.46 -2.84 2.87
C LEU A 60 2.01 -3.23 3.15
N LEU A 61 1.44 -4.18 2.41
CA LEU A 61 0.10 -4.70 2.68
C LEU A 61 0.01 -5.40 4.04
N ASP A 62 1.04 -6.18 4.42
CA ASP A 62 1.12 -6.82 5.74
C ASP A 62 1.19 -5.79 6.88
N LEU A 63 1.79 -4.63 6.61
CA LEU A 63 1.81 -3.48 7.53
C LEU A 63 0.50 -2.66 7.52
N GLY A 64 -0.46 -3.00 6.67
CA GLY A 64 -1.75 -2.29 6.54
C GLY A 64 -1.69 -1.03 5.67
N TYR A 65 -0.72 -0.94 4.76
CA TYR A 65 -0.58 0.17 3.81
C TYR A 65 -0.73 -0.31 2.38
N VAL A 66 -1.32 0.53 1.53
CA VAL A 66 -1.45 0.27 0.09
C VAL A 66 -0.49 1.21 -0.65
N PRO A 67 0.59 0.67 -1.26
CA PRO A 67 1.42 1.45 -2.15
C PRO A 67 0.78 1.54 -3.53
N ASN A 68 0.89 2.73 -4.13
CA ASN A 68 0.50 3.01 -5.50
C ASN A 68 1.68 3.69 -6.21
N LEU A 69 2.20 3.04 -7.25
CA LEU A 69 3.30 3.59 -8.04
C LEU A 69 2.73 4.43 -9.18
N LEU A 70 3.07 5.72 -9.19
CA LEU A 70 2.72 6.66 -10.25
C LEU A 70 3.98 7.10 -10.99
N LYS A 71 3.93 7.10 -12.32
CA LYS A 71 5.01 7.63 -13.17
C LYS A 71 4.84 9.15 -13.27
N GLU A 72 5.66 9.91 -12.54
CA GLU A 72 5.68 11.38 -12.57
C GLU A 72 7.02 11.86 -13.13
N ARG A 73 7.02 12.63 -14.22
CA ARG A 73 8.27 13.17 -14.78
C ARG A 73 8.96 14.08 -13.75
N PRO A 74 10.24 13.88 -13.40
CA PRO A 74 11.28 13.11 -14.11
C PRO A 74 11.52 11.64 -13.65
N GLY A 75 10.70 11.05 -12.78
CA GLY A 75 10.88 9.69 -12.25
C GLY A 75 9.59 8.95 -11.88
N TYR A 76 9.61 8.32 -10.70
CA TYR A 76 8.48 7.57 -10.17
C TYR A 76 8.19 7.99 -8.73
N VAL A 77 6.92 7.93 -8.35
CA VAL A 77 6.44 8.27 -7.02
C VAL A 77 5.65 7.10 -6.47
N VAL A 78 6.01 6.63 -5.29
CA VAL A 78 5.23 5.65 -4.54
C VAL A 78 4.37 6.40 -3.55
N TYR A 79 3.08 6.45 -3.80
CA TYR A 79 2.08 6.94 -2.85
C TYR A 79 1.70 5.80 -1.91
N VAL A 80 1.94 5.98 -0.62
CA VAL A 80 1.55 5.05 0.41
C VAL A 80 0.38 5.65 1.18
N VAL A 81 -0.77 4.97 1.10
CA VAL A 81 -1.96 5.31 1.86
C VAL A 81 -2.22 4.24 2.91
N ARG A 82 -2.65 4.65 4.10
CA ARG A 82 -3.09 3.69 5.12
C ARG A 82 -4.36 3.01 4.63
N MET A 83 -4.38 1.68 4.67
CA MET A 83 -5.59 0.95 4.34
C MET A 83 -6.63 1.23 5.43
N PRO A 84 -7.82 1.78 5.09
CA PRO A 84 -8.89 1.89 6.06
C PRO A 84 -9.25 0.48 6.50
N GLU A 85 -9.30 0.23 7.81
CA GLU A 85 -9.55 -1.09 8.39
C GLU A 85 -10.81 -1.70 7.75
N ARG A 86 -10.60 -2.64 6.83
CA ARG A 86 -11.68 -3.49 6.34
C ARG A 86 -12.03 -4.39 7.50
N GLN A 87 -13.07 -4.00 8.22
CA GLN A 87 -13.82 -4.90 9.08
C GLN A 87 -14.22 -6.10 8.21
N PHE A 88 -13.46 -7.20 8.29
CA PHE A 88 -13.77 -8.44 7.60
C PHE A 88 -15.07 -9.00 8.19
N ARG A 89 -16.22 -8.52 7.70
CA ARG A 89 -17.46 -9.27 7.84
C ARG A 89 -17.41 -10.47 6.88
N SER A 90 -16.82 -11.54 7.38
CA SER A 90 -17.03 -12.95 7.03
C SER A 90 -17.03 -13.29 5.53
N THR A 91 -15.86 -13.69 5.03
CA THR A 91 -15.65 -14.40 3.74
C THR A 91 -16.34 -15.78 3.68
N THR A 92 -17.19 -16.13 4.66
CA THR A 92 -17.93 -17.40 4.70
C THR A 92 -19.14 -17.38 3.75
N VAL A 93 -19.81 -16.23 3.61
CA VAL A 93 -21.08 -16.15 2.86
C VAL A 93 -20.87 -16.39 1.37
N ASN A 94 -19.75 -15.90 0.81
CA ASN A 94 -19.47 -16.02 -0.62
C ASN A 94 -19.16 -17.47 -1.05
N SER A 95 -18.63 -18.30 -0.13
CA SER A 95 -18.34 -19.72 -0.40
C SER A 95 -19.59 -20.60 -0.31
N ILE A 96 -20.53 -20.30 0.60
CA ILE A 96 -21.80 -21.05 0.72
C ILE A 96 -22.69 -20.82 -0.51
N MET A 97 -22.78 -19.58 -1.00
CA MET A 97 -23.54 -19.28 -2.21
C MET A 97 -22.99 -20.03 -3.43
N LEU A 98 -21.66 -20.08 -3.59
CA LEU A 98 -21.03 -20.81 -4.68
C LEU A 98 -21.35 -22.32 -4.64
N ALA A 99 -21.30 -22.93 -3.45
CA ALA A 99 -21.61 -24.35 -3.27
C ALA A 99 -23.09 -24.67 -3.58
N LEU A 100 -24.01 -23.78 -3.21
CA LEU A 100 -25.44 -23.95 -3.44
C LEU A 100 -25.79 -24.00 -4.94
N THR A 101 -25.14 -23.15 -5.76
CA THR A 101 -25.35 -23.13 -7.21
C THR A 101 -24.88 -24.42 -7.88
N ILE A 102 -23.75 -24.98 -7.44
CA ILE A 102 -23.22 -26.24 -8.01
C ILE A 102 -24.15 -27.41 -7.67
N ILE A 103 -24.65 -27.49 -6.42
CA ILE A 103 -25.57 -28.56 -6.01
C ILE A 103 -26.91 -28.46 -6.77
N SER A 104 -27.43 -27.25 -7.00
CA SER A 104 -28.69 -27.06 -7.72
C SER A 104 -28.62 -27.36 -9.22
N THR A 105 -27.41 -27.49 -9.78
CA THR A 105 -27.20 -27.75 -11.22
C THR A 105 -27.06 -29.25 -11.53
N ILE A 106 -26.90 -30.11 -10.52
CA ILE A 106 -26.81 -31.59 -10.68
C ILE A 106 -28.19 -32.23 -10.50
#